data_AF-A0A951C7X0-F1
#
_entry.id   AF-A0A951C7X0-F1
#
_cell.length_a   1.000
_cell.length_b   1.000
_cell.length_c   1.000
_cell.angle_alpha   90.00
_cell.angle_beta   90.00
_cell.angle_gamma   90.00
#
_symmetry.space_group_name_H-M   'P 1'
#
loop_
_entity.id
_entity.type
_entity.pdbx_description
1 polymer ?
#
loop_
_entity_poly.entity_id
_entity_poly.type
_entity_poly.pdbx_seq_one_letter_code
_entity_poly.pdbx_strand_id
1 'polypeptide(L)'
;MGTTTTQAGLEGVVAGESEICYIDGYEGILSYRGYNIHTLADNAMFEEVIFLLWNGWLPKRQELDELKINLAAERGLPGPIVDFLK
;
A
#
# COMPACT_ATOMS: atom_id res chain seq x y z
N MET A 1 20.33 15.76 -36.45
CA MET A 1 20.64 14.46 -35.83
C MET A 1 20.55 14.67 -34.32
N GLY A 2 19.39 14.42 -33.71
CA GLY A 2 19.17 14.66 -32.29
C GLY A 2 19.81 13.55 -31.46
N THR A 3 20.75 13.91 -30.60
CA THR A 3 21.37 13.00 -29.63
C THR A 3 20.31 12.63 -28.59
N THR A 4 19.77 11.42 -28.67
CA THR A 4 18.97 10.81 -27.61
C THR A 4 19.86 10.66 -26.38
N THR A 5 19.78 11.64 -25.49
CA THR A 5 20.44 11.60 -24.19
C THR A 5 19.69 10.56 -23.38
N THR A 6 20.32 9.41 -23.12
CA THR A 6 19.75 8.40 -22.23
C THR A 6 19.70 9.00 -20.83
N GLN A 7 18.52 9.46 -20.39
CA GLN A 7 18.32 9.92 -19.02
C GLN A 7 18.63 8.77 -18.06
N ALA A 8 19.41 9.05 -17.01
CA ALA A 8 19.63 8.07 -15.95
C ALA A 8 18.35 7.93 -15.12
N GLY A 9 17.74 6.74 -15.11
CA GLY A 9 16.53 6.44 -14.33
C GLY A 9 15.27 6.27 -15.17
N LEU A 10 14.11 6.42 -14.54
CA LEU A 10 12.77 6.21 -15.13
C LEU A 10 11.91 7.49 -15.18
N GLU A 11 12.52 8.66 -15.01
CA GLU A 11 11.80 9.92 -15.14
C GLU A 11 11.16 10.05 -16.53
N GLY A 12 9.86 10.34 -16.58
CA GLY A 12 9.08 10.40 -17.83
C GLY A 12 8.77 9.04 -18.47
N VAL A 13 9.12 7.92 -17.84
CA VAL A 13 8.85 6.56 -18.34
C VAL A 13 7.67 5.93 -17.62
N VAL A 14 6.66 5.51 -18.37
CA VAL A 14 5.56 4.68 -17.85
C VAL A 14 6.10 3.26 -17.63
N ALA A 15 6.34 2.89 -16.37
CA ALA A 15 6.89 1.58 -16.01
C ALA A 15 5.84 0.46 -15.92
N GLY A 16 4.56 0.82 -15.80
CA GLY A 16 3.45 -0.12 -15.70
C GLY A 16 2.13 0.59 -15.37
N GLU A 17 1.05 -0.18 -15.38
CA GLU A 17 -0.29 0.27 -15.01
C GLU A 17 -0.61 -0.21 -13.58
N SER A 18 -1.31 0.62 -12.80
CA SER A 18 -1.71 0.28 -11.43
C SER A 18 -3.02 0.98 -11.06
N GLU A 19 -3.83 0.29 -10.28
CA GLU A 19 -5.06 0.82 -9.70
C GLU A 19 -4.95 1.07 -8.18
N ILE A 20 -3.76 0.89 -7.60
CA ILE A 20 -3.58 0.88 -6.14
C ILE A 20 -3.52 2.30 -5.58
N CYS A 21 -2.69 3.15 -6.18
CA CYS A 21 -2.36 4.47 -5.65
C CYS A 21 -2.36 5.51 -6.77
N TYR A 22 -2.93 6.68 -6.48
CA TYR A 22 -2.83 7.85 -7.34
C TYR A 22 -2.18 8.99 -6.55
N ILE A 23 -1.26 9.70 -7.22
CA ILE A 23 -0.52 10.81 -6.64
C ILE A 23 -0.52 11.96 -7.64
N ASP A 24 -0.96 13.13 -7.20
CA ASP A 24 -0.69 14.40 -7.89
C ASP A 24 0.16 15.28 -6.97
N GLY A 25 1.43 15.44 -7.31
CA GLY A 25 2.37 16.24 -6.51
C GLY A 25 2.14 17.75 -6.61
N TYR A 26 1.48 18.23 -7.66
CA TYR A 26 1.19 19.66 -7.83
C TYR A 26 -0.05 20.06 -7.02
N GLU A 27 -1.08 19.21 -7.02
CA GLU A 27 -2.29 19.42 -6.24
C GLU A 27 -2.19 18.88 -4.80
N GLY A 28 -1.12 18.16 -4.47
CA GLY A 28 -0.91 17.57 -3.15
C GLY A 28 -1.88 16.41 -2.84
N ILE A 29 -2.32 15.70 -3.88
CA ILE A 29 -3.28 14.60 -3.76
C ILE A 29 -2.53 13.29 -3.58
N LEU A 30 -2.94 12.52 -2.58
CA LEU A 30 -2.60 11.11 -2.41
C LEU A 30 -3.89 10.34 -2.16
N SER A 31 -4.12 9.29 -2.94
CA SER A 31 -5.30 8.43 -2.78
C SER A 31 -4.98 6.95 -2.99
N TYR A 32 -5.62 6.11 -2.20
CA TYR A 32 -5.55 4.64 -2.29
C TYR A 32 -6.87 4.08 -2.76
N ARG A 33 -6.86 3.30 -3.84
CA ARG A 33 -8.06 2.71 -4.45
C ARG A 33 -9.21 3.72 -4.62
N GLY A 34 -8.87 4.96 -4.96
CA GLY A 34 -9.82 6.07 -5.13
C GLY A 34 -10.20 6.84 -3.85
N TYR A 35 -9.81 6.39 -2.66
CA TYR A 35 -10.05 7.11 -1.41
C TYR A 35 -8.92 8.10 -1.12
N ASN A 36 -9.27 9.35 -0.82
CA ASN A 36 -8.29 10.34 -0.36
C ASN A 36 -7.61 9.86 0.93
N ILE A 37 -6.30 10.07 1.05
CA ILE A 37 -5.53 9.58 2.19
C ILE A 37 -6.00 10.16 3.52
N HIS A 38 -6.46 11.42 3.55
CA HIS A 38 -6.97 12.05 4.77
C HIS A 38 -8.27 11.38 5.23
N THR A 39 -9.16 11.03 4.30
CA THR A 39 -10.38 10.26 4.62
C THR A 39 -10.04 8.92 5.26
N LEU A 40 -9.05 8.19 4.73
CA LEU A 40 -8.61 6.92 5.32
C LEU A 40 -7.97 7.13 6.69
N ALA A 41 -7.10 8.13 6.84
CA ALA A 41 -6.44 8.41 8.11
C ALA A 41 -7.42 8.75 9.24
N ASP A 42 -8.48 9.50 8.92
CA ASP A 42 -9.46 9.94 9.92
C ASP A 42 -10.52 8.86 10.25
N ASN A 43 -10.80 7.94 9.32
CA ASN A 43 -11.98 7.07 9.41
C ASN A 43 -11.70 5.56 9.33
N ALA A 44 -10.49 5.14 8.95
CA ALA A 44 -10.17 3.74 8.75
C ALA A 44 -9.10 3.24 9.73
N MET A 45 -9.23 1.99 10.12
CA MET A 45 -8.19 1.26 10.85
C MET A 45 -7.08 0.80 9.91
N PHE A 46 -5.90 0.53 10.49
CA PHE A 46 -4.78 -0.04 9.75
C PHE A 46 -5.15 -1.31 8.99
N GLU A 47 -5.86 -2.26 9.62
CA GLU A 47 -6.26 -3.50 8.96
C GLU A 47 -7.31 -3.27 7.84
N GLU A 48 -8.16 -2.25 7.95
CA GLU A 48 -9.10 -1.89 6.88
C GLU A 48 -8.35 -1.35 5.66
N VAL A 49 -7.30 -0.55 5.87
CA VAL A 49 -6.44 -0.05 4.79
C VAL A 49 -5.63 -1.19 4.16
N ILE A 50 -5.09 -2.12 4.94
CA ILE A 50 -4.44 -3.33 4.39
C ILE A 50 -5.42 -4.09 3.49
N PHE A 51 -6.62 -4.36 4.01
CA PHE A 51 -7.62 -5.11 3.27
C PHE A 51 -7.99 -4.39 1.96
N LEU A 52 -8.18 -3.07 2.01
CA LEU A 52 -8.43 -2.23 0.84
C LEU A 52 -7.32 -2.36 -0.21
N LEU A 53 -6.06 -2.28 0.20
CA LEU A 53 -4.94 -2.32 -0.74
C LEU A 53 -4.82 -3.69 -1.44
N TRP A 54 -5.00 -4.78 -0.68
CA TRP A 54 -4.93 -6.15 -1.21
C TRP A 54 -6.13 -6.52 -2.08
N ASN A 55 -7.35 -6.17 -1.66
CA ASN A 55 -8.58 -6.65 -2.30
C ASN A 55 -9.19 -5.63 -3.26
N GLY A 56 -8.98 -4.33 -3.02
CA GLY A 56 -9.54 -3.24 -3.82
C GLY A 56 -10.87 -2.69 -3.32
N TRP A 57 -11.43 -3.22 -2.23
CA TRP A 57 -12.62 -2.70 -1.54
C TRP A 57 -12.42 -2.66 -0.03
N LEU A 58 -13.19 -1.81 0.67
CA LEU A 58 -13.20 -1.78 2.15
C LEU A 58 -13.92 -3.03 2.70
N PRO A 59 -13.37 -3.66 3.76
CA PRO A 59 -13.93 -4.90 4.28
C PRO A 59 -15.29 -4.69 4.94
N LYS A 60 -16.14 -5.72 4.87
CA LYS A 60 -17.26 -5.89 5.79
C LYS A 60 -16.73 -6.36 7.15
N ARG A 61 -17.57 -6.28 8.18
CA ARG A 61 -17.21 -6.67 9.56
C ARG A 61 -16.57 -8.05 9.65
N GLN A 62 -17.17 -9.05 9.02
CA GLN A 62 -16.66 -10.43 9.05
C GLN A 62 -15.27 -10.55 8.40
N GLU A 63 -15.07 -9.92 7.23
CA GLU A 63 -13.78 -9.95 6.51
C GLU A 63 -12.68 -9.28 7.35
N LEU A 64 -13.01 -8.17 8.02
CA LEU A 64 -12.09 -7.48 8.92
C LEU A 64 -11.73 -8.33 10.14
N ASP A 65 -12.71 -9.00 10.73
CA ASP A 65 -12.51 -9.85 11.90
C ASP A 65 -11.64 -11.07 11.54
N GLU A 66 -11.90 -11.71 10.40
CA GLU A 66 -11.08 -12.81 9.86
C GLU A 66 -9.63 -12.34 9.58
N LEU A 67 -9.46 -11.18 8.94
CA LEU A 67 -8.12 -10.62 8.69
C LEU A 67 -7.36 -10.38 10.00
N LYS A 68 -8.02 -9.81 11.02
CA LYS A 68 -7.39 -9.54 12.32
C LYS A 68 -6.94 -10.82 13.03
N ILE A 69 -7.75 -11.87 12.98
CA ILE A 69 -7.39 -13.19 13.54
C ILE A 69 -6.14 -13.74 12.84
N ASN A 70 -6.14 -13.74 11.51
CA ASN A 70 -5.02 -14.25 10.71
C ASN A 70 -3.74 -13.44 10.95
N LEU A 71 -3.83 -12.11 10.94
CA LEU A 71 -2.69 -11.23 11.23
C LEU A 71 -2.13 -11.49 12.63
N ALA A 72 -2.98 -11.71 13.64
CA ALA A 72 -2.52 -12.00 14.99
C ALA A 72 -1.81 -13.37 15.10
N ALA A 73 -2.33 -14.39 14.41
CA ALA A 73 -1.75 -15.73 14.39
C ALA A 73 -0.35 -15.75 13.76
N GLU A 74 -0.12 -14.93 12.74
CA GLU A 74 1.14 -14.87 11.97
C GLU A 74 2.18 -13.88 12.55
N ARG A 75 1.95 -13.27 13.72
CA ARG A 75 2.92 -12.35 14.36
C ARG A 75 4.16 -13.03 14.91
N GLY A 76 4.09 -14.35 15.13
CA GLY A 76 5.20 -15.11 15.71
C GLY A 76 6.41 -15.13 14.77
N LEU A 77 7.58 -14.73 15.30
CA LEU A 77 8.83 -14.86 14.56
C LEU A 77 9.47 -16.24 14.84
N PRO A 78 10.11 -16.88 13.85
CA PRO A 78 10.87 -18.11 14.09
C PRO A 78 11.97 -17.90 15.13
N GLY A 79 12.16 -18.87 16.03
CA GLY A 79 13.17 -18.80 17.11
C GLY A 79 14.56 -18.35 16.65
N PRO A 80 15.12 -18.90 15.55
CA PRO A 80 16.42 -18.47 15.03
C PRO A 80 16.51 -16.98 14.69
N ILE A 81 15.41 -16.35 14.25
CA ILE A 81 15.37 -14.92 13.93
C ILE A 81 15.39 -14.09 15.21
N VAL A 82 14.63 -14.51 16.22
CA VAL A 82 14.61 -13.84 17.53
C VAL A 82 15.99 -13.90 18.19
N ASP A 83 16.69 -15.02 18.08
CA ASP A 83 18.04 -15.16 18.64
C ASP A 83 19.09 -14.38 17.86
N PHE A 84 18.92 -14.19 16.55
CA PHE A 84 19.81 -13.34 15.75
C PHE A 84 19.72 -11.84 16.10
N LEU A 85 18.56 -11.37 16.58
CA LEU A 85 18.34 -9.95 16.89
C LEU A 85 18.83 -9.53 18.28
N LYS A 86 19.18 -10.48 19.16
CA LYS A 86 19.72 -10.21 20.51
C LYS A 86 21.21 -9.93 20.45
#